data_AF-A0A4Q3NJE0-F1
#
_entry.id   AF-A0A4Q3NJE0-F1
#
_cell.length_a   1.000
_cell.length_b   1.000
_cell.length_c   1.000
_cell.angle_alpha   90.00
_cell.angle_beta   90.00
_cell.angle_gamma   90.00
#
_symmetry.space_group_name_H-M   'P 1'
#
loop_
_entity.id
_entity.type
_entity.pdbx_description
1 polymer ?
#
loop_
_entity_poly.entity_id
_entity_poly.type
_entity_poly.pdbx_seq_one_letter_code
_entity_poly.pdbx_strand_id
1 'polypeptide(L)' 'QKIPGFRIDDSIRQVQMEKLVAFKNNRDPAKCDNLLQQLNDAASGGDNIMPIVIDAVEQKCTLGEIADTLRELWGEYKQA' A
#
# COMPACT_ATOMS: atom_id res chain seq x y z
N GLN A 1 -21.83 20.55 32.17
CA GLN A 1 -20.75 21.07 31.29
C GLN A 1 -20.54 20.04 30.18
N LYS A 2 -20.70 20.39 28.89
CA LYS A 2 -20.50 19.45 27.78
C LYS A 2 -19.00 19.35 27.47
N ILE A 3 -18.44 18.14 27.55
CA ILE A 3 -17.05 17.88 27.17
C ILE A 3 -16.98 17.93 25.63
N PRO A 4 -16.09 18.74 25.03
CA PRO A 4 -15.92 18.75 23.58
C PRO A 4 -15.39 17.39 23.11
N GLY A 5 -16.03 16.82 22.08
CA GLY A 5 -15.59 15.57 21.47
C GLY A 5 -14.31 15.75 20.67
N PHE A 6 -13.42 14.75 20.71
CA PHE A 6 -12.24 14.71 19.86
C PHE A 6 -12.65 14.71 18.38
N ARG A 7 -12.11 15.65 17.60
CA ARG A 7 -12.30 15.75 16.15
C ARG A 7 -10.95 15.62 15.48
N ILE A 8 -10.88 14.82 14.43
CA ILE A 8 -9.69 14.70 13.60
C ILE A 8 -9.56 15.97 12.76
N ASP A 9 -8.36 16.52 12.73
CA ASP A 9 -8.03 17.67 11.90
C ASP A 9 -7.86 17.25 10.43
N ASP A 10 -8.62 17.88 9.53
CA ASP A 10 -8.60 17.58 8.10
C ASP A 10 -7.23 17.88 7.45
N SER A 11 -6.42 18.77 8.03
CA SER A 11 -5.07 19.09 7.54
C SER A 11 -4.12 17.89 7.58
N ILE A 12 -4.39 16.89 8.43
CA ILE A 12 -3.59 15.66 8.51
C ILE A 12 -3.56 14.94 7.16
N ARG A 13 -4.65 14.99 6.38
CA ARG A 13 -4.69 14.40 5.04
C ARG A 13 -3.62 15.01 4.14
N GLN A 14 -3.51 16.33 4.12
CA GLN A 14 -2.53 17.03 3.28
C GLN A 14 -1.10 16.65 3.66
N VAL A 15 -0.80 16.63 4.95
CA VAL A 15 0.53 16.22 5.46
C VAL A 15 0.87 14.78 5.05
N GLN A 16 -0.09 13.86 5.11
CA GLN A 16 0.15 12.47 4.69
C GLN A 16 0.35 12.34 3.17
N MET A 17 -0.39 13.11 2.36
CA MET A 17 -0.18 13.13 0.91
C MET A 17 1.22 13.64 0.55
N GLU A 18 1.67 14.73 1.16
CA GLU A 18 3.00 15.29 0.92
C GLU A 18 4.11 14.30 1.32
N LYS A 19 3.97 13.62 2.46
CA LYS A 19 4.87 12.54 2.89
C LYS A 19 4.90 11.40 1.89
N LEU A 20 3.75 11.00 1.36
CA LEU A 20 3.67 9.92 0.37
C LEU A 20 4.38 10.29 -0.93
N VAL A 21 4.21 11.52 -1.41
CA VAL A 21 4.91 12.01 -2.61
C VAL A 21 6.43 12.02 -2.39
N ALA A 22 6.88 12.58 -1.26
CA ALA A 22 8.31 12.58 -0.92
C ALA A 22 8.87 11.15 -0.76
N PHE A 23 8.08 10.23 -0.20
CA PHE A 23 8.45 8.83 -0.06
C PHE A 23 8.62 8.14 -1.42
N LYS A 24 7.66 8.34 -2.34
CA LYS A 24 7.72 7.79 -3.71
C LYS A 24 8.86 8.38 -4.53
N ASN A 25 9.24 9.63 -4.30
CA ASN A 25 10.37 10.26 -5.00
C ASN A 25 11.74 9.75 -4.53
N ASN A 26 11.83 9.14 -3.34
CA ASN A 26 13.09 8.69 -2.71
C ASN A 26 13.28 7.16 -2.76
N ARG A 27 12.68 6.48 -3.76
CA ARG A 27 12.80 5.03 -3.95
C ARG A 27 13.29 4.69 -5.36
N ASP A 28 13.64 3.43 -5.55
CA ASP A 28 13.94 2.87 -6.87
C ASP A 28 12.63 2.40 -7.52
N PRO A 29 12.08 3.12 -8.52
CA PRO A 29 10.78 2.78 -9.10
C PRO A 29 10.83 1.45 -9.84
N ALA A 30 11.93 1.14 -10.54
CA ALA A 30 12.06 -0.09 -11.32
C ALA A 30 12.05 -1.33 -10.42
N LYS A 31 12.70 -1.25 -9.24
CA LYS A 31 12.63 -2.34 -8.25
C LYS A 31 11.24 -2.51 -7.67
N CYS A 32 10.55 -1.41 -7.37
CA CYS A 32 9.18 -1.48 -6.87
C CYS A 32 8.27 -2.15 -7.90
N ASP A 33 8.31 -1.70 -9.15
CA ASP A 33 7.48 -2.25 -10.23
C ASP A 33 7.76 -3.74 -10.45
N ASN A 34 9.03 -4.14 -10.40
CA ASN A 34 9.42 -5.54 -10.52
C ASN A 34 8.89 -6.41 -9.36
N LEU A 35 8.96 -5.92 -8.11
CA LEU A 35 8.44 -6.65 -6.94
C LEU A 35 6.92 -6.74 -6.95
N LEU A 36 6.22 -5.70 -7.40
CA LEU A 36 4.77 -5.73 -7.57
C LEU A 36 4.35 -6.72 -8.66
N GLN A 37 5.12 -6.82 -9.76
CA GLN A 37 4.87 -7.85 -10.77
C GLN A 37 5.08 -9.26 -10.21
N GLN A 38 6.20 -9.50 -9.49
CA GLN A 38 6.43 -10.79 -8.83
C GLN A 38 5.32 -11.14 -7.84
N LEU A 39 4.80 -10.14 -7.11
CA LEU A 39 3.68 -10.33 -6.19
C LEU A 39 2.42 -10.76 -6.94
N ASN A 40 2.12 -10.12 -8.08
CA ASN A 40 0.99 -10.49 -8.93
C ASN A 40 1.12 -11.93 -9.45
N ASP A 41 2.31 -12.30 -9.92
CA ASP A 41 2.60 -13.64 -10.46
C ASP A 41 2.44 -14.70 -9.37
N ALA A 42 3.02 -14.49 -8.18
CA ALA A 42 2.91 -15.42 -7.05
C ALA A 42 1.47 -15.53 -6.53
N ALA A 43 0.75 -14.42 -6.44
CA ALA A 43 -0.65 -14.39 -6.03
C ALA A 43 -1.55 -15.11 -7.05
N SER A 44 -1.21 -15.05 -8.33
CA SER A 44 -1.92 -15.76 -9.41
C SER A 44 -1.59 -17.25 -9.43
N GLY A 45 -0.34 -17.62 -9.13
CA GLY A 45 0.13 -19.01 -9.06
C GLY A 45 -0.29 -19.77 -7.81
N GLY A 46 -0.76 -19.08 -6.76
CA GLY A 46 -1.07 -19.68 -5.46
C GLY A 46 0.18 -19.94 -4.60
N ASP A 47 1.30 -19.31 -4.94
CA ASP A 47 2.54 -19.39 -4.18
C ASP A 47 2.48 -18.55 -2.90
N ASN A 48 3.44 -18.75 -2.00
CA ASN A 48 3.53 -17.94 -0.80
C ASN A 48 3.97 -16.50 -1.13
N ILE A 49 3.06 -15.55 -0.97
CA ILE A 49 3.30 -14.13 -1.24
C ILE A 49 4.13 -13.41 -0.15
N MET A 50 4.24 -13.97 1.05
CA MET A 50 4.82 -13.27 2.20
C MET A 50 6.28 -12.82 2.00
N PRO A 51 7.19 -13.64 1.43
CA PRO A 51 8.56 -13.20 1.14
C PRO A 51 8.59 -11.96 0.24
N ILE A 52 7.76 -11.95 -0.81
CA ILE A 52 7.70 -10.85 -1.78
C ILE A 52 7.12 -9.59 -1.13
N VAL A 53 6.13 -9.73 -0.25
CA VAL A 53 5.56 -8.59 0.49
C VAL A 53 6.59 -7.96 1.41
N ILE A 54 7.43 -8.75 2.09
CA ILE A 54 8.52 -8.25 2.93
C ILE A 54 9.50 -7.45 2.08
N ASP A 55 9.96 -8.03 0.97
CA ASP A 55 10.89 -7.37 0.04
C ASP A 55 10.30 -6.08 -0.54
N ALA A 56 9.01 -6.08 -0.88
CA ALA A 56 8.29 -4.91 -1.38
C ALA A 56 8.28 -3.78 -0.34
N VAL A 57 8.01 -4.08 0.92
CA VAL A 57 8.04 -3.09 2.01
C VAL A 57 9.46 -2.55 2.22
N GLU A 58 10.48 -3.41 2.20
CA GLU A 58 11.89 -3.00 2.32
C GLU A 58 12.33 -2.10 1.16
N GLN A 59 11.84 -2.36 -0.06
CA GLN A 59 12.09 -1.52 -1.24
C GLN A 59 11.17 -0.28 -1.33
N LYS A 60 10.42 0.05 -0.27
CA LYS A 60 9.55 1.24 -0.21
C LYS A 60 8.35 1.19 -1.17
N CYS A 61 7.81 0.00 -1.42
CA CYS A 61 6.45 -0.12 -1.92
C CYS A 61 5.48 0.33 -0.83
N THR A 62 4.42 1.04 -1.23
CA THR A 62 3.41 1.52 -0.28
C THR A 62 2.38 0.43 -0.01
N LEU A 63 1.72 0.51 1.15
CA LEU A 63 0.60 -0.37 1.48
C LEU A 63 -0.49 -0.34 0.39
N GLY A 64 -0.75 0.86 -0.16
CA GLY A 64 -1.70 1.05 -1.25
C GLY A 64 -1.33 0.21 -2.46
N GLU A 65 -0.10 0.32 -2.96
CA GLU A 65 0.39 -0.40 -4.15
C GLU A 65 0.35 -1.92 -3.99
N ILE A 66 0.79 -2.43 -2.83
CA ILE A 66 0.73 -3.87 -2.52
C ILE A 66 -0.73 -4.34 -2.50
N ALA A 67 -1.60 -3.59 -1.80
CA ALA A 67 -3.01 -3.94 -1.71
C ALA A 67 -3.76 -3.78 -3.04
N ASP A 68 -3.42 -2.78 -3.86
CA ASP A 68 -3.99 -2.54 -5.20
C ASP A 68 -3.65 -3.73 -6.10
N THR A 69 -2.39 -4.17 -6.11
CA THR A 69 -1.94 -5.36 -6.88
C THR A 69 -2.75 -6.61 -6.54
N LEU A 70 -3.02 -6.83 -5.25
CA LEU A 70 -3.83 -7.98 -4.79
C LEU A 70 -5.33 -7.79 -5.09
N ARG A 71 -5.84 -6.57 -4.98
CA ARG A 71 -7.25 -6.24 -5.29
C ARG A 71 -7.56 -6.34 -6.78
N GLU A 72 -6.62 -6.03 -7.65
CA GLU A 72 -6.78 -6.23 -9.09
C GLU A 72 -6.96 -7.70 -9.45
N LEU A 73 -6.30 -8.61 -8.71
CA LEU A 73 -6.38 -10.04 -8.93
C LEU A 73 -7.59 -10.70 -8.24
N TRP A 74 -7.79 -10.44 -6.95
CA TRP A 74 -8.79 -11.13 -6.12
C TRP A 74 -10.08 -10.33 -5.93
N GLY A 75 -10.09 -9.07 -6.35
CA GLY A 75 -11.17 -8.15 -6.03
C GLY A 75 -11.15 -7.72 -4.56
N GLU A 76 -12.27 -7.15 -4.14
CA GLU A 76 -12.50 -6.72 -2.76
C GLU A 76 -13.62 -7.54 -2.15
N TYR A 77 -13.47 -7.89 -0.87
CA TYR A 77 -14.54 -8.53 -0.13
C TYR A 77 -15.75 -7.59 -0.01
N LYS A 78 -16.93 -8.09 -0.35
CA LYS A 78 -18.20 -7.40 -0.20
C LYS A 78 -19.11 -8.21 0.73
N GLN A 79 -19.58 -7.59 1.80
CA GLN A 79 -20.65 -8.16 2.62
C GLN A 79 -21.95 -8.13 1.81
N ALA A 80 -22.63 -9.27 1.75
CA ALA A 80 -23.96 -9.41 1.16
C ALA A 80 -25.05 -9.03 2.17
#